data_AF-A0A956DBP2-F1
#
_entry.id   AF-A0A956DBP2-F1
#
_cell.length_a   1.000
_cell.length_b   1.000
_cell.length_c   1.000
_cell.angle_alpha   90.00
_cell.angle_beta   90.00
_cell.angle_gamma   90.00
#
_symmetry.space_group_name_H-M   'P 1'
#
loop_
_entity.id
_entity.type
_entity.pdbx_description
1 polymer ?
#
loop_
_entity_poly.entity_id
_entity_poly.type
_entity_poly.pdbx_seq_one_letter_code
_entity_poly.pdbx_strand_id
1 'polypeptide(L)'
;NRAYGDSKLANLYFTYELARRYDGSLISVAAHPGATQTELARHTLAIRIFNVFAAQKLSVGTLPTLRAATDPEAESGDYYGPDGLLEVRGYPVKVESNALSHDATLWWRA
;
A
#
# COMPACT_ATOMS: atom_id res chain seq x y z
N ASN A 1 -10.50 -6.04 9.49
CA ASN A 1 -11.05 -7.41 9.64
C ASN A 1 -10.41 -8.29 8.56
N ARG A 2 -10.59 -9.63 8.58
CA ARG A 2 -9.94 -10.55 7.63
C ARG A 2 -10.26 -10.19 6.16
N ALA A 3 -11.55 -10.01 5.84
CA ALA A 3 -11.97 -9.66 4.48
C ALA A 3 -11.34 -8.36 3.93
N TYR A 4 -11.14 -7.35 4.78
CA TYR A 4 -10.43 -6.14 4.39
C TYR A 4 -8.94 -6.41 4.13
N GLY A 5 -8.29 -7.23 4.95
CA GLY A 5 -6.90 -7.64 4.71
C GLY A 5 -6.77 -8.40 3.38
N ASP A 6 -7.68 -9.34 3.13
CA ASP A 6 -7.73 -10.12 1.89
C ASP A 6 -7.94 -9.23 0.66
N SER A 7 -8.81 -8.21 0.74
CA SER A 7 -9.01 -7.27 -0.38
C SER A 7 -7.79 -6.40 -0.65
N LYS A 8 -7.02 -6.00 0.38
CA LYS A 8 -5.75 -5.27 0.20
C LYS A 8 -4.66 -6.17 -0.37
N LEU A 9 -4.63 -7.43 0.02
CA LEU A 9 -3.74 -8.41 -0.58
C LEU A 9 -4.09 -8.66 -2.06
N ALA A 10 -5.38 -8.75 -2.40
CA ALA A 10 -5.83 -8.88 -3.78
C ALA A 10 -5.42 -7.69 -4.68
N ASN A 11 -5.38 -6.46 -4.14
CA ASN A 11 -4.83 -5.31 -4.87
C ASN A 11 -3.36 -5.50 -5.27
N LEU A 12 -2.55 -6.10 -4.38
CA LEU A 12 -1.14 -6.37 -4.66
C LEU A 12 -0.99 -7.49 -5.71
N TYR A 13 -1.78 -8.56 -5.59
CA TYR A 13 -1.85 -9.60 -6.62
C TYR A 13 -2.18 -9.04 -8.00
N PHE A 14 -3.21 -8.19 -8.08
CA PHE A 14 -3.59 -7.52 -9.31
C PHE A 14 -2.45 -6.66 -9.85
N THR A 15 -1.80 -5.87 -9.00
CA THR A 15 -0.69 -4.99 -9.40
C THR A 15 0.45 -5.78 -10.01
N TYR A 16 0.88 -6.87 -9.35
CA TYR A 16 2.03 -7.66 -9.78
C TYR A 16 1.72 -8.54 -11.00
N GLU A 17 0.52 -9.10 -11.09
CA GLU A 17 0.13 -9.84 -12.29
C GLU A 17 -0.07 -8.91 -13.50
N LEU A 18 -0.58 -7.70 -13.29
CA LEU A 18 -0.66 -6.70 -14.36
C LEU A 18 0.74 -6.28 -14.82
N ALA A 19 1.67 -6.06 -13.88
CA ALA A 19 3.09 -5.79 -14.20
C ALA A 19 3.70 -6.94 -15.01
N ARG A 20 3.50 -8.20 -14.60
CA ARG A 20 4.01 -9.38 -15.29
C ARG A 20 3.40 -9.56 -16.69
N ARG A 21 2.09 -9.31 -16.85
CA ARG A 21 1.39 -9.51 -18.14
C ARG A 21 1.72 -8.44 -19.18
N TYR A 22 1.97 -7.21 -18.73
CA TYR A 22 2.14 -6.05 -19.61
C TYR A 22 3.52 -5.41 -19.44
N ASP A 23 4.53 -6.23 -19.17
CA ASP A 23 5.92 -5.78 -19.04
C ASP A 23 6.34 -4.96 -20.28
N GLY A 24 6.97 -3.81 -20.02
CA GLY A 24 7.37 -2.82 -21.04
C GLY A 24 6.23 -2.06 -21.74
N SER A 25 4.95 -2.38 -21.49
CA SER A 25 3.80 -1.71 -22.14
C SER A 25 3.07 -0.73 -21.22
N LEU A 26 3.15 -0.94 -19.91
CA LEU A 26 2.64 -0.04 -18.87
C LEU A 26 3.48 -0.16 -17.60
N ILE A 27 3.34 0.82 -16.72
CA ILE A 27 3.86 0.76 -15.35
C ILE A 27 2.67 0.48 -14.42
N SER A 28 2.71 -0.67 -13.74
CA SER A 28 1.72 -1.06 -12.73
C SER A 28 2.39 -0.99 -11.36
N VAL A 29 1.94 -0.10 -10.50
CA VAL A 29 2.53 0.15 -9.18
C VAL A 29 1.45 0.24 -8.12
N ALA A 30 1.83 -0.04 -6.88
CA ALA A 30 0.94 0.07 -5.73
C ALA A 30 1.48 1.08 -4.71
N ALA A 31 0.60 1.59 -3.87
CA ALA A 31 0.98 2.41 -2.74
C ALA A 31 0.06 2.18 -1.56
N HIS A 32 0.58 2.38 -0.35
CA HIS A 32 -0.23 2.48 0.86
C HIS A 32 0.08 3.75 1.63
N PRO A 33 -0.93 4.37 2.25
CA PRO A 33 -0.76 5.67 2.88
C PRO A 33 -0.24 5.58 4.33
N GLY A 34 0.22 4.41 4.76
CA GLY A 34 0.40 4.07 6.18
C GLY A 34 -0.92 4.06 6.95
N ALA A 35 -0.85 4.31 8.25
CA ALA A 35 -2.02 4.60 9.06
C ALA A 35 -2.48 6.04 8.78
N THR A 36 -3.58 6.20 8.04
CA THR A 36 -4.25 7.50 7.88
C THR A 36 -5.43 7.59 8.83
N GLN A 37 -5.82 8.80 9.23
CA GLN A 37 -7.05 9.07 9.98
C GLN A 37 -8.30 8.87 9.10
N THR A 38 -8.33 7.80 8.30
CA THR A 38 -9.52 7.40 7.58
C THR A 38 -10.33 6.44 8.45
N GLU A 39 -11.65 6.53 8.32
CA GLU A 39 -12.72 6.04 9.17
C GLU A 39 -12.74 4.53 9.47
N LEU A 40 -11.76 3.77 8.97
CA LEU A 40 -11.76 2.33 8.85
C LEU A 40 -11.52 1.58 10.18
N ALA A 41 -11.06 2.26 11.23
CA ALA A 41 -10.60 1.62 12.45
C ALA A 41 -11.43 1.96 13.72
N ARG A 42 -12.72 2.32 13.59
CA ARG A 42 -13.50 2.88 14.72
C ARG A 42 -14.12 1.88 15.69
N HIS A 43 -13.73 0.62 15.68
CA HIS A 43 -14.45 -0.40 16.47
C HIS A 43 -14.02 -0.50 17.95
N THR A 44 -12.91 0.12 18.39
CA THR A 44 -12.52 0.13 19.81
C THR A 44 -11.88 1.46 20.23
N LEU A 45 -12.02 1.81 21.52
CA LEU A 45 -11.42 3.02 22.12
C LEU A 45 -9.89 3.04 21.98
N ALA A 46 -9.24 1.88 22.11
CA ALA A 46 -7.80 1.73 21.95
C ALA A 46 -7.31 2.04 20.52
N ILE A 47 -8.06 1.60 19.50
CA ILE A 47 -7.71 1.88 18.09
C ILE A 47 -7.99 3.36 17.76
N ARG A 48 -9.01 3.98 18.37
CA ARG A 48 -9.22 5.44 18.28
C ARG A 48 -8.05 6.24 18.86
N ILE A 49 -7.56 5.86 20.04
CA ILE A 49 -6.40 6.52 20.68
C ILE A 49 -5.14 6.30 19.82
N PHE A 50 -4.91 5.08 19.33
CA PHE A 50 -3.81 4.79 18.41
C PHE A 50 -3.89 5.66 17.14
N ASN A 51 -5.06 5.76 16.51
CA ASN A 51 -5.26 6.61 15.33
C ASN A 51 -4.97 8.10 15.60
N VAL A 52 -5.24 8.61 16.81
CA VAL A 52 -4.95 10.02 17.14
C VAL A 52 -3.45 10.29 17.19
N PHE A 53 -2.63 9.35 17.68
CA PHE A 53 -1.18 9.54 17.83
C PHE A 53 -0.34 9.00 16.67
N ALA A 54 -0.81 7.94 16.01
CA ALA A 54 -0.09 7.23 14.97
C ALA A 54 -0.36 7.79 13.58
N ALA A 55 -1.57 8.31 13.35
CA ALA A 55 -1.98 8.64 11.99
C ALA A 55 -1.46 10.01 11.54
N GLN A 56 -0.90 10.02 10.34
CA GLN A 56 -0.38 11.23 9.72
C GLN A 56 -1.50 12.09 9.11
N LYS A 57 -1.20 13.39 8.94
CA LYS A 57 -2.09 14.32 8.24
C LYS A 57 -2.46 13.74 6.87
N LEU A 58 -3.71 13.94 6.43
CA LEU A 58 -4.16 13.47 5.13
C LEU A 58 -3.21 13.88 4.00
N SER A 59 -2.72 15.12 4.02
CA SER A 59 -1.75 15.64 3.05
C SER A 59 -0.44 14.85 2.97
N VAL A 60 0.00 14.26 4.08
CA VAL A 60 1.21 13.41 4.12
C VAL A 60 0.83 11.98 3.70
N GLY A 61 -0.32 11.48 4.16
CA GLY A 61 -0.85 10.17 3.77
C GLY A 61 -1.16 10.03 2.28
N THR A 62 -1.38 11.13 1.56
CA THR A 62 -1.55 11.11 0.09
C THR A 62 -0.23 11.03 -0.67
N LEU A 63 0.90 11.33 -0.03
CA LEU A 63 2.20 11.38 -0.70
C LEU A 63 2.65 10.04 -1.29
N PRO A 64 2.44 8.86 -0.67
CA PRO A 64 2.77 7.57 -1.29
C PRO A 64 2.07 7.34 -2.62
N THR A 65 0.77 7.63 -2.71
CA THR A 65 0.02 7.50 -3.97
C THR A 65 0.47 8.53 -5.00
N LEU A 66 0.73 9.78 -4.60
CA LEU A 66 1.26 10.79 -5.51
C LEU A 66 2.62 10.37 -6.06
N ARG A 67 3.54 9.92 -5.19
CA ARG A 67 4.86 9.45 -5.60
C ARG A 67 4.73 8.25 -6.55
N ALA A 68 3.95 7.23 -6.22
CA ALA A 68 3.74 6.08 -7.11
C ALA A 68 3.26 6.51 -8.51
N ALA A 69 2.40 7.53 -8.60
CA ALA A 69 1.88 8.01 -9.86
C ALA A 69 2.84 8.92 -10.66
N THR A 70 3.84 9.53 -10.01
CA THR A 70 4.65 10.59 -10.62
C THR A 70 6.16 10.42 -10.50
N ASP A 71 6.65 9.37 -9.82
CA ASP A 71 8.09 9.13 -9.67
C ASP A 71 8.69 8.80 -11.05
N PRO A 72 9.61 9.62 -11.58
CA PRO A 72 10.21 9.35 -12.89
C PRO A 72 11.09 8.10 -12.89
N GLU A 73 11.46 7.58 -11.71
CA GLU A 73 12.22 6.35 -11.53
C GLU A 73 11.31 5.17 -11.10
N ALA A 74 9.99 5.29 -11.30
CA ALA A 74 9.06 4.21 -11.04
C ALA A 74 9.26 3.06 -12.03
N GLU A 75 9.40 1.85 -11.49
CA GLU A 75 9.44 0.60 -12.23
C GLU A 75 8.13 -0.17 -12.03
N SER A 76 7.72 -0.94 -13.04
CA SER A 76 6.53 -1.77 -12.94
C SER A 76 6.73 -2.84 -11.86
N GLY A 77 5.80 -2.95 -10.92
CA GLY A 77 5.91 -3.78 -9.73
C GLY A 77 6.38 -3.03 -8.48
N ASP A 78 6.77 -1.76 -8.57
CA ASP A 78 7.12 -0.99 -7.39
C ASP A 78 5.94 -0.87 -6.40
N TYR A 79 6.29 -0.82 -5.12
CA TYR A 79 5.36 -0.58 -4.03
C TYR A 79 5.84 0.57 -3.14
N TYR A 80 4.98 1.56 -2.90
CA TYR A 80 5.33 2.79 -2.20
C TYR A 80 4.64 2.90 -0.84
N GLY A 81 5.41 3.27 0.17
CA GLY A 81 4.95 3.34 1.56
C GLY A 81 5.70 4.37 2.39
N PRO A 82 5.24 4.68 3.61
CA PRO A 82 5.96 5.58 4.50
C PRO A 82 7.25 4.97 5.06
N ASP A 83 8.31 5.77 5.17
CA ASP A 83 9.63 5.38 5.67
C ASP A 83 9.76 5.19 7.19
N GLY A 84 8.72 5.51 7.96
CA GLY A 84 8.77 5.41 9.41
C GLY A 84 8.63 4.00 9.96
N LEU A 85 8.71 3.90 11.29
CA LEU A 85 8.62 2.62 12.01
C LEU A 85 7.35 1.85 11.61
N LEU A 86 7.54 0.60 11.17
CA LEU A 86 6.47 -0.29 10.70
C LEU A 86 5.58 0.32 9.60
N GLU A 87 6.13 1.29 8.86
CA GLU A 87 5.47 2.00 7.75
C GLU A 87 4.14 2.67 8.16
N VAL A 88 4.03 3.01 9.44
CA VAL A 88 2.81 3.61 10.02
C VAL A 88 2.63 5.05 9.55
N ARG A 89 3.72 5.80 9.41
CA ARG A 89 3.77 7.22 9.02
C ARG A 89 5.14 7.56 8.47
N GLY A 90 5.28 8.68 7.78
CA GLY A 90 6.56 9.09 7.18
C GLY A 90 6.41 9.61 5.76
N TYR A 91 7.54 9.90 5.13
CA TYR A 91 7.59 10.32 3.73
C TYR A 91 7.60 9.10 2.80
N PRO A 92 7.08 9.23 1.57
CA PRO A 92 6.95 8.10 0.68
C PRO A 92 8.32 7.62 0.20
N VAL A 93 8.59 6.34 0.33
CA VAL A 93 9.75 5.62 -0.22
C VAL A 93 9.27 4.34 -0.90
N LYS A 94 10.13 3.70 -1.71
CA LYS A 94 9.90 2.33 -2.15
C LYS A 94 10.01 1.41 -0.92
N VAL A 95 9.05 0.53 -0.73
CA VAL A 95 8.99 -0.44 0.38
C VAL A 95 8.65 -1.82 -0.18
N GLU A 96 8.86 -2.86 0.63
CA GLU A 96 8.52 -4.23 0.25
C GLU A 96 7.14 -4.61 0.75
N SER A 97 6.39 -5.34 -0.07
CA SER A 97 5.12 -5.91 0.35
C SER A 97 5.34 -7.22 1.11
N ASN A 98 4.27 -7.86 1.59
CA ASN A 98 4.44 -9.11 2.34
C ASN A 98 4.81 -10.29 1.41
N ALA A 99 5.39 -11.35 1.96
CA ALA A 99 5.82 -12.50 1.15
C ALA A 99 4.66 -13.16 0.37
N LEU A 100 3.45 -13.11 0.92
CA LEU A 100 2.28 -13.73 0.30
C LEU A 100 1.89 -13.01 -1.00
N SER A 101 2.03 -11.69 -1.06
CA SER A 101 1.78 -10.94 -2.31
C SER A 101 2.75 -11.28 -3.43
N HIS A 102 3.93 -11.83 -3.15
CA HIS A 102 4.87 -12.27 -4.18
C HIS A 102 4.69 -13.74 -4.61
N ASP A 103 3.71 -14.47 -4.07
CA ASP A 103 3.39 -15.81 -4.52
C ASP A 103 2.55 -15.78 -5.82
N ALA A 104 3.23 -15.96 -6.95
CA ALA A 104 2.62 -15.97 -8.27
C ALA A 104 1.55 -17.06 -8.46
N THR A 105 1.53 -18.10 -7.62
CA THR A 105 0.49 -19.15 -7.67
C THR A 105 -0.86 -18.66 -7.13
N LEU A 106 -0.90 -17.50 -6.46
CA LEU A 106 -2.11 -16.93 -5.89
C LEU A 106 -2.71 -15.80 -6.72
N TRP A 107 -1.96 -15.24 -7.67
CA TRP A 107 -2.38 -14.04 -8.40
C TRP A 107 -3.62 -14.21 -9.27
N TRP A 108 -3.90 -15.43 -9.73
CA TRP A 108 -5.07 -15.77 -10.57
C TRP A 108 -6.27 -16.28 -9.77
N ARG A 109 -6.15 -16.39 -8.44
CA ARG A 109 -7.21 -16.89 -7.54
C ARG A 109 -8.04 -15.79 -6.89
N ALA A 110 -7.74 -14.53 -7.20
CA ALA A 110 -8.42 -13.36 -6.66
C ALA A 110 -9.68 -12.98 -7.46
#